data_AF-F8H6Z9-F1
#
_entry.id   AF-F8H6Z9-F1
#
_cell.length_a   1.000
_cell.length_b   1.000
_cell.length_c   1.000
_cell.angle_alpha   90.00
_cell.angle_beta   90.00
_cell.angle_gamma   90.00
#
_symmetry.space_group_name_H-M   'P 1'
#
loop_
_entity.id
_entity.type
_entity.pdbx_description
1 polymer ?
#
loop_
_entity_poly.entity_id
_entity_poly.type
_entity_poly.pdbx_seq_one_letter_code
_entity_poly.pdbx_strand_id
1 'polypeptide(L)'
;MRSALFSLLFILSVPAFAEIYKYTDAQGNTVFTNQPPEGVQADTVDLPPANTVNIRTPEPPPPLPDRQQNQQAPYQTLMLSGIPDAEALRANNGTFVVSALLEPPLQPGHTLRFMLDGIPQAAPSPATSLQLNNVERGDHRLHVEVLSGERIIQRSEPVLFTVQRVNTSSPALRPPPPKPRPAP
;
A
#
# COMPACT_ATOMS: atom_id res chain seq x y z
N MET A 1 47.79 21.97 44.35
CA MET A 1 46.57 21.59 45.11
C MET A 1 45.41 21.15 44.21
N ARG A 2 45.13 21.81 43.07
CA ARG A 2 44.06 21.41 42.13
C ARG A 2 44.32 20.05 41.44
N SER A 3 45.57 19.77 41.08
CA SER A 3 45.98 18.51 40.45
C SER A 3 45.83 17.28 41.38
N ALA A 4 46.07 17.44 42.68
CA ALA A 4 45.86 16.37 43.66
C ALA A 4 44.36 16.02 43.83
N LEU A 5 43.48 17.03 43.70
CA LEU A 5 42.03 16.83 43.77
C LEU A 5 41.50 16.03 42.57
N PHE A 6 42.04 16.26 41.36
CA PHE A 6 41.67 15.50 40.17
C PHE A 6 42.11 14.04 40.23
N SER A 7 43.31 13.74 40.76
CA SER A 7 43.75 12.36 40.96
C SER A 7 42.91 11.63 42.02
N LEU A 8 42.48 12.31 43.08
CA LEU A 8 41.59 11.72 44.08
C LEU A 8 40.20 11.42 43.52
N LEU A 9 39.68 12.30 42.64
CA LEU A 9 38.36 12.11 42.01
C LEU A 9 38.33 10.92 41.04
N PHE A 10 39.45 10.64 40.37
CA PHE A 10 39.54 9.53 39.41
C PHE A 10 39.58 8.15 40.10
N ILE A 11 40.10 8.09 41.33
CA ILE A 11 40.17 6.86 42.14
C ILE A 11 38.79 6.44 42.67
N LEU A 12 37.83 7.38 42.78
CA LEU A 12 36.48 7.10 43.28
C LEU A 12 35.48 6.62 42.22
N SER A 13 35.87 6.54 40.95
CA SER A 13 34.99 6.06 39.87
C SER A 13 34.98 4.53 39.83
N VAL A 14 34.16 3.90 40.67
CA VAL A 14 33.89 2.47 40.61
C VAL A 14 32.86 2.21 39.50
N PRO A 15 33.09 1.29 38.55
CA PRO A 15 32.08 0.91 37.57
C PRO A 15 30.92 0.18 38.27
N ALA A 16 29.69 0.66 38.05
CA ALA A 16 28.49 -0.03 38.50
C ALA A 16 28.16 -1.15 37.51
N PHE A 17 28.39 -2.41 37.91
CA PHE A 17 27.92 -3.58 37.17
C PHE A 17 26.45 -3.86 37.54
N ALA A 18 25.57 -3.91 36.54
CA ALA A 18 24.16 -4.25 36.72
C ALA A 18 23.95 -5.75 36.45
N GLU A 19 24.04 -6.56 37.49
CA GLU A 19 23.71 -8.01 37.44
C GLU A 19 22.27 -8.24 37.94
N ILE A 20 21.57 -9.20 37.33
CA ILE A 20 20.18 -9.57 37.70
C ILE A 20 20.24 -10.86 38.51
N TYR A 21 19.74 -10.82 39.75
CA TYR A 21 19.72 -11.97 40.67
C TYR A 21 18.30 -12.55 40.76
N LYS A 22 18.20 -13.88 40.84
CA LYS A 22 16.94 -14.62 40.97
C LYS A 22 16.97 -15.43 42.27
N TYR A 23 15.94 -15.31 43.11
CA TYR A 23 15.76 -16.18 44.27
C TYR A 23 14.30 -16.59 44.45
N THR A 24 14.07 -17.62 45.24
CA THR A 24 12.74 -18.11 45.60
C THR A 24 12.40 -17.64 47.01
N ASP A 25 11.28 -16.94 47.17
CA ASP A 25 10.80 -16.49 48.48
C ASP A 25 10.21 -17.65 49.31
N ALA A 26 9.95 -17.39 50.60
CA ALA A 26 9.42 -18.39 51.52
C ALA A 26 7.99 -18.87 51.17
N GLN A 27 7.34 -18.22 50.21
CA GLN A 27 6.00 -18.50 49.71
C GLN A 27 6.04 -19.28 48.38
N GLY A 28 7.24 -19.61 47.88
CA GLY A 28 7.45 -20.40 46.67
C GLY A 28 7.42 -19.58 45.37
N ASN A 29 7.40 -18.24 45.44
CA ASN A 29 7.39 -17.40 44.25
C ASN A 29 8.82 -17.06 43.81
N THR A 30 9.01 -16.98 42.50
CA THR A 30 10.30 -16.60 41.91
C THR A 30 10.37 -15.08 41.79
N VAL A 31 11.34 -14.46 42.45
CA VAL A 31 11.56 -13.01 42.47
C VAL A 31 12.86 -12.68 41.76
N PHE A 32 12.82 -11.68 40.87
CA PHE A 32 13.98 -11.14 40.17
C PHE A 32 14.32 -9.76 40.74
N THR A 33 15.57 -9.55 41.14
CA THR A 33 16.04 -8.30 41.74
C THR A 33 17.34 -7.83 41.08
N ASN A 34 17.50 -6.52 40.98
CA ASN A 34 18.69 -5.81 40.49
C ASN A 34 19.65 -5.42 41.63
N GLN A 35 19.39 -5.89 42.86
CA GLN A 35 20.21 -5.62 44.05
C GLN A 35 20.42 -6.95 44.81
N PRO A 36 21.67 -7.33 45.14
CA PRO A 36 21.94 -8.61 45.78
C PRO A 36 21.37 -8.62 47.21
N PRO A 37 20.50 -9.57 47.58
CA PRO A 37 20.03 -9.70 48.95
C PRO A 37 21.14 -10.25 49.85
N GLU A 38 21.40 -9.60 50.97
CA GLU A 38 22.39 -10.07 51.94
C GLU A 38 21.99 -11.43 52.54
N GLY A 39 22.92 -12.38 52.51
CA GLY A 39 22.81 -13.66 53.24
C GLY A 39 22.27 -14.86 52.48
N VAL A 40 22.10 -14.80 51.15
CA VAL A 40 21.65 -15.95 50.34
C VAL A 40 22.68 -16.26 49.24
N GLN A 41 23.08 -17.53 49.12
CA GLN A 41 23.87 -18.01 47.99
C GLN A 41 23.05 -17.84 46.71
N ALA A 42 23.49 -16.96 45.82
CA ALA A 42 22.86 -16.70 44.53
C ALA A 42 23.73 -17.28 43.42
N ASP A 43 23.17 -18.21 42.65
CA ASP A 43 23.84 -18.77 41.48
C ASP A 43 23.56 -17.89 40.24
N THR A 44 24.63 -17.51 39.53
CA THR A 44 24.57 -16.76 38.27
C THR A 44 23.88 -17.62 37.20
N VAL A 45 22.76 -17.15 36.69
CA VAL A 45 22.07 -17.80 35.57
C VAL A 45 22.62 -17.24 34.26
N ASP A 46 23.38 -18.06 33.54
CA ASP A 46 23.85 -17.74 32.19
C ASP A 46 22.73 -18.03 31.19
N LEU A 47 22.23 -16.98 30.52
CA LEU A 47 21.14 -17.10 29.57
C LEU A 47 21.70 -17.39 28.18
N PRO A 48 21.25 -18.47 27.50
CA PRO A 48 21.70 -18.73 26.14
C PRO A 48 21.21 -17.61 25.19
N PRO A 49 21.98 -17.30 24.14
CA PRO A 49 21.60 -16.27 23.18
C PRO A 49 20.27 -16.61 22.50
N ALA A 50 19.49 -15.58 22.20
CA ALA A 50 18.19 -15.73 21.57
C ALA A 50 18.31 -16.38 20.19
N ASN A 51 17.49 -17.41 19.94
CA ASN A 51 17.39 -18.05 18.63
C ASN A 51 16.94 -17.01 17.60
N THR A 52 17.84 -16.69 16.68
CA THR A 52 17.56 -15.79 15.56
C THR A 52 17.60 -16.58 14.26
N VAL A 53 16.53 -16.49 13.49
CA VAL A 53 16.47 -17.03 12.12
C VAL A 53 16.89 -15.95 11.15
N ASN A 54 17.83 -16.27 10.26
CA ASN A 54 18.29 -15.35 9.24
C ASN A 54 17.24 -15.30 8.13
N ILE A 55 16.34 -14.32 8.18
CA ILE A 55 15.32 -14.11 7.16
C ILE A 55 16.03 -13.59 5.92
N ARG A 56 16.26 -14.48 4.95
CA ARG A 56 16.70 -14.07 3.62
C ARG A 56 15.53 -13.44 2.90
N THR A 57 15.63 -12.16 2.58
CA THR A 57 14.72 -11.50 1.64
C THR A 57 14.79 -12.25 0.32
N PRO A 58 13.68 -12.81 -0.19
CA PRO A 58 13.65 -13.43 -1.50
C PRO A 58 14.12 -12.43 -2.54
N GLU A 59 14.96 -12.88 -3.46
CA GLU A 59 15.36 -12.06 -4.60
C GLU A 59 14.09 -11.73 -5.42
N PRO A 60 13.90 -10.47 -5.83
CA PRO A 60 12.72 -10.10 -6.60
C PRO A 60 12.64 -10.98 -7.85
N PRO A 61 11.43 -11.43 -8.23
CA PRO A 61 11.28 -12.25 -9.41
C PRO A 61 11.86 -11.52 -10.62
N PRO A 62 12.48 -12.25 -11.57
CA PRO A 62 12.98 -11.64 -12.79
C PRO A 62 11.81 -10.89 -13.47
N PRO A 63 12.07 -9.71 -14.05
CA PRO A 63 11.05 -9.00 -14.80
C PRO A 63 10.47 -9.95 -15.83
N LEU A 64 9.12 -10.03 -15.85
CA LEU A 64 8.40 -10.78 -16.88
C LEU A 64 8.95 -10.32 -18.23
N PRO A 65 9.27 -11.23 -19.16
CA PRO A 65 9.68 -10.82 -20.48
C PRO A 65 8.56 -9.95 -21.05
N ASP A 66 8.87 -8.68 -21.25
CA ASP A 66 8.07 -7.80 -22.06
C ASP A 66 7.97 -8.51 -23.41
N ARG A 67 6.82 -9.13 -23.67
CA ARG A 67 6.39 -9.41 -25.04
C ARG A 67 6.02 -8.08 -25.68
N GLN A 68 6.94 -7.11 -25.67
CA GLN A 68 7.04 -6.12 -26.71
C GLN A 68 7.46 -6.89 -27.95
N GLN A 69 6.46 -7.54 -28.56
CA GLN A 69 6.57 -8.06 -29.90
C GLN A 69 7.05 -6.88 -30.74
N ASN A 70 8.30 -6.94 -31.18
CA ASN A 70 8.98 -5.94 -32.01
C ASN A 70 8.38 -5.89 -33.44
N GLN A 71 7.08 -6.14 -33.56
CA GLN A 71 6.29 -5.78 -34.73
C GLN A 71 6.20 -4.26 -34.69
N GLN A 72 6.63 -3.60 -35.77
CA GLN A 72 6.47 -2.17 -35.94
C GLN A 72 5.03 -1.80 -35.53
N ALA A 73 4.92 -1.07 -34.43
CA ALA A 73 3.64 -0.67 -33.87
C ALA A 73 2.86 0.10 -34.97
N PRO A 74 1.68 -0.38 -35.38
CA PRO A 74 0.94 0.25 -36.48
C PRO A 74 0.53 1.70 -36.17
N TYR A 75 0.49 2.06 -34.89
CA TYR A 75 0.19 3.40 -34.40
C TYR A 75 1.40 3.98 -33.67
N GLN A 76 1.86 5.14 -34.12
CA GLN A 76 2.93 5.90 -33.46
C GLN A 76 2.44 6.47 -32.13
N THR A 77 1.20 6.95 -32.11
CA THR A 77 0.53 7.43 -30.90
C THR A 77 -0.62 6.48 -30.57
N LEU A 78 -0.66 5.98 -29.34
CA LEU A 78 -1.78 5.23 -28.78
C LEU A 78 -1.88 5.52 -27.28
N MET A 79 -2.79 6.43 -26.91
CA MET A 79 -2.91 6.91 -25.53
C MET A 79 -4.37 7.15 -25.16
N LEU A 80 -4.65 7.09 -23.86
CA LEU A 80 -5.97 7.42 -23.32
C LEU A 80 -6.04 8.90 -22.93
N SER A 81 -7.23 9.47 -23.05
CA SER A 81 -7.61 10.81 -22.61
C SER A 81 -9.02 10.81 -22.03
N GLY A 82 -9.43 11.93 -21.44
CA GLY A 82 -10.78 12.08 -20.87
C GLY A 82 -10.97 11.41 -19.51
N ILE A 83 -9.90 10.94 -18.88
CA ILE A 83 -9.93 10.43 -17.50
C ILE A 83 -9.96 11.66 -16.58
N PRO A 84 -11.05 11.89 -15.81
CA PRO A 84 -11.13 13.03 -14.91
C PRO A 84 -10.18 12.89 -13.72
N ASP A 85 -9.97 14.00 -13.01
CA ASP A 85 -9.28 13.96 -11.72
C ASP A 85 -10.12 13.26 -10.63
N ALA A 86 -9.50 13.03 -9.48
CA ALA A 86 -10.12 12.31 -8.36
C ALA A 86 -11.38 13.02 -7.81
N GLU A 87 -11.43 14.36 -7.86
CA GLU A 87 -12.57 15.14 -7.37
C GLU A 87 -13.79 14.98 -8.28
N ALA A 88 -13.61 15.10 -9.59
CA ALA A 88 -14.66 14.91 -10.58
C ALA A 88 -15.16 13.46 -10.59
N LEU A 89 -14.26 12.47 -10.48
CA LEU A 89 -14.64 11.05 -10.39
C LEU A 89 -15.55 10.76 -9.19
N ARG A 90 -15.27 11.40 -8.06
CA ARG A 90 -16.11 11.30 -6.86
C ARG A 90 -17.49 11.92 -7.07
N ALA A 91 -17.57 13.10 -7.69
CA ALA A 91 -18.85 13.79 -7.94
C ALA A 91 -19.76 13.01 -8.90
N ASN A 92 -19.16 12.32 -9.87
CA ASN A 92 -19.88 11.60 -10.92
C ASN A 92 -20.08 10.10 -10.63
N ASN A 93 -19.89 9.65 -9.38
CA ASN A 93 -19.98 8.24 -8.99
C ASN A 93 -19.15 7.29 -9.86
N GLY A 94 -17.94 7.71 -10.27
CA GLY A 94 -17.09 6.91 -11.15
C GLY A 94 -17.63 6.72 -12.57
N THR A 95 -18.50 7.62 -13.04
CA THR A 95 -19.04 7.61 -14.42
C THR A 95 -18.40 8.71 -15.25
N PHE A 96 -17.76 8.33 -16.36
CA PHE A 96 -17.05 9.26 -17.24
C PHE A 96 -16.81 8.66 -18.63
N VAL A 97 -16.49 9.50 -19.61
CA VAL A 97 -16.16 9.08 -20.97
C VAL A 97 -14.64 9.11 -21.16
N VAL A 98 -14.06 7.98 -21.52
CA VAL A 98 -12.65 7.88 -21.92
C VAL A 98 -12.54 7.85 -23.44
N SER A 99 -11.50 8.45 -24.00
CA SER A 99 -11.20 8.42 -25.43
C SER A 99 -9.78 7.95 -25.71
N ALA A 100 -9.60 7.14 -26.74
CA ALA A 100 -8.31 6.74 -27.28
C ALA A 100 -7.87 7.73 -28.37
N LEU A 101 -6.66 8.28 -28.23
CA LEU A 101 -5.98 9.06 -29.25
C LEU A 101 -5.04 8.15 -30.01
N LEU A 102 -5.19 8.14 -31.34
CA LEU A 102 -4.41 7.33 -32.25
C LEU A 102 -3.79 8.19 -33.35
N GLU A 103 -2.52 7.93 -33.67
CA GLU A 103 -1.85 8.49 -34.85
C GLU A 103 -1.10 7.38 -35.57
N PRO A 104 -1.44 7.07 -36.84
CA PRO A 104 -2.57 7.60 -37.63
C PRO A 104 -3.94 7.23 -37.02
N PRO A 105 -5.06 7.76 -37.54
CA PRO A 105 -6.39 7.32 -37.13
C PRO A 105 -6.58 5.81 -37.26
N LEU A 106 -7.55 5.25 -36.52
CA LEU A 106 -7.80 3.81 -36.50
C LEU A 106 -7.96 3.25 -37.93
N GLN A 107 -7.00 2.43 -38.36
CA GLN A 107 -7.00 1.82 -39.69
C GLN A 107 -8.21 0.89 -39.91
N PRO A 108 -8.72 0.79 -41.14
CA PRO A 108 -9.80 -0.12 -41.48
C PRO A 108 -9.46 -1.58 -41.13
N GLY A 109 -10.42 -2.29 -40.54
CA GLY A 109 -10.24 -3.68 -40.11
C GLY A 109 -9.62 -3.84 -38.72
N HIS A 110 -9.14 -2.76 -38.11
CA HIS A 110 -8.74 -2.76 -36.70
C HIS A 110 -9.92 -2.37 -35.79
N THR A 111 -9.90 -2.90 -34.57
CA THR A 111 -10.87 -2.57 -33.51
C THR A 111 -10.15 -2.22 -32.21
N LEU A 112 -10.85 -1.53 -31.32
CA LEU A 112 -10.39 -1.15 -30.01
C LEU A 112 -11.14 -1.90 -28.92
N ARG A 113 -10.42 -2.26 -27.87
CA ARG A 113 -10.98 -2.82 -26.64
C ARG A 113 -10.42 -2.08 -25.44
N PHE A 114 -11.30 -1.45 -24.67
CA PHE A 114 -10.95 -0.78 -23.42
C PHE A 114 -10.93 -1.79 -22.28
N MET A 115 -9.85 -1.78 -21.52
CA MET A 115 -9.55 -2.74 -20.46
C MET A 115 -9.39 -2.03 -19.13
N LEU A 116 -10.30 -2.29 -18.19
CA LEU A 116 -10.24 -1.77 -16.82
C LEU A 116 -9.84 -2.93 -15.90
N ASP A 117 -8.67 -2.83 -15.27
CA ASP A 117 -8.11 -3.86 -14.37
C ASP A 117 -8.01 -5.25 -15.01
N GLY A 118 -7.78 -5.29 -16.33
CA GLY A 118 -7.73 -6.52 -17.11
C GLY A 118 -9.10 -7.06 -17.57
N ILE A 119 -10.19 -6.38 -17.24
CA ILE A 119 -11.54 -6.75 -17.64
C ILE A 119 -12.00 -5.88 -18.82
N PRO A 120 -12.44 -6.46 -19.95
CA PRO A 120 -12.95 -5.71 -21.08
C PRO A 120 -14.28 -5.03 -20.73
N GLN A 121 -14.38 -3.74 -21.01
CA GLN A 121 -15.55 -2.93 -20.65
C GLN A 121 -16.63 -2.90 -21.73
N ALA A 122 -16.28 -3.32 -22.95
CA ALA A 122 -17.19 -3.49 -24.08
C ALA A 122 -16.62 -4.52 -25.08
N ALA A 123 -17.46 -4.97 -26.01
CA ALA A 123 -17.01 -5.75 -27.15
C ALA A 123 -16.04 -4.93 -28.03
N PRO A 124 -15.05 -5.57 -28.69
CA PRO A 124 -14.16 -4.87 -29.63
C PRO A 124 -14.96 -4.12 -30.71
N SER A 125 -14.65 -2.85 -30.92
CA SER A 125 -15.37 -2.00 -31.87
C SER A 125 -14.46 -0.92 -32.48
N PRO A 126 -14.83 -0.29 -33.60
CA PRO A 126 -14.06 0.83 -34.14
C PRO A 126 -14.22 2.13 -33.33
N ALA A 127 -15.06 2.14 -32.29
CA ALA A 127 -15.31 3.33 -31.48
C ALA A 127 -14.05 3.69 -30.69
N THR A 128 -13.62 4.95 -30.81
CA THR A 128 -12.47 5.50 -30.09
C THR A 128 -12.83 6.09 -28.74
N SER A 129 -14.08 6.00 -28.31
CA SER A 129 -14.52 6.45 -26.99
C SER A 129 -15.45 5.44 -26.34
N LEU A 130 -15.43 5.42 -25.01
CA LEU A 130 -16.26 4.55 -24.19
C LEU A 130 -16.72 5.28 -22.94
N GLN A 131 -18.00 5.16 -22.60
CA GLN A 131 -18.50 5.56 -21.30
C GLN A 131 -18.30 4.44 -20.29
N LEU A 132 -17.51 4.69 -19.26
CA LEU A 132 -17.42 3.86 -18.09
C LEU A 132 -18.50 4.29 -17.10
N ASN A 133 -19.21 3.32 -16.53
CA ASN A 133 -20.33 3.58 -15.62
C ASN A 133 -20.05 2.95 -14.27
N ASN A 134 -20.25 3.73 -13.21
CA ASN A 134 -20.18 3.25 -11.83
C ASN A 134 -18.89 2.46 -11.55
N VAL A 135 -17.73 2.99 -11.95
CA VAL A 135 -16.45 2.38 -11.59
C VAL A 135 -16.38 2.25 -10.06
N GLU A 136 -15.89 1.09 -9.61
CA GLU A 136 -15.80 0.77 -8.19
C GLU A 136 -14.86 1.72 -7.46
N ARG A 137 -14.89 1.72 -6.13
CA ARG A 137 -13.95 2.52 -5.34
C ARG A 137 -12.58 1.83 -5.31
N GLY A 138 -11.50 2.61 -5.29
CA GLY A 138 -10.13 2.12 -5.19
C GLY A 138 -9.25 2.62 -6.32
N ASP A 139 -8.09 1.99 -6.45
CA ASP A 139 -7.14 2.25 -7.53
C ASP A 139 -7.44 1.36 -8.73
N HIS A 140 -7.42 1.96 -9.91
CA HIS A 140 -7.79 1.32 -11.16
C HIS A 140 -6.72 1.58 -12.22
N ARG A 141 -6.60 0.65 -13.17
CA ARG A 141 -5.68 0.72 -14.30
C ARG A 141 -6.47 0.56 -15.58
N LEU A 142 -6.46 1.60 -16.41
CA LEU A 142 -7.14 1.61 -17.71
C LEU A 142 -6.11 1.61 -18.83
N HIS A 143 -6.29 0.75 -19.82
CA HIS A 143 -5.54 0.78 -21.07
C HIS A 143 -6.47 0.42 -22.23
N VAL A 144 -6.03 0.72 -23.46
CA VAL A 144 -6.72 0.30 -24.67
C VAL A 144 -5.84 -0.68 -25.45
N GLU A 145 -6.46 -1.73 -25.95
CA GLU A 145 -5.85 -2.68 -26.87
C GLU A 145 -6.37 -2.41 -28.28
N VAL A 146 -5.47 -2.43 -29.27
CA VAL A 146 -5.84 -2.48 -30.69
C VAL A 146 -5.79 -3.93 -31.15
N LEU A 147 -6.84 -4.37 -31.84
CA LEU A 147 -6.98 -5.72 -32.34
C LEU A 147 -7.10 -5.72 -33.87
N SER A 148 -6.56 -6.76 -34.49
CA SER A 148 -6.85 -7.17 -35.87
C SER A 148 -7.54 -8.53 -35.81
N GLY A 149 -8.87 -8.53 -35.96
CA GLY A 149 -9.70 -9.66 -35.58
C GLY A 149 -9.59 -9.95 -34.08
N GLU A 150 -9.22 -11.18 -33.71
CA GLU A 150 -9.02 -11.60 -32.31
C GLU A 150 -7.59 -11.35 -31.79
N ARG A 151 -6.67 -10.95 -32.68
CA ARG A 151 -5.26 -10.77 -32.33
C ARG A 151 -5.02 -9.35 -31.83
N ILE A 152 -4.48 -9.23 -30.61
CA ILE A 152 -3.97 -7.95 -30.10
C ILE A 152 -2.69 -7.60 -30.87
N ILE A 153 -2.67 -6.44 -31.52
CA ILE A 153 -1.54 -5.96 -32.32
C ILE A 153 -0.77 -4.83 -31.63
N GLN A 154 -1.42 -4.09 -30.72
CA GLN A 154 -0.79 -3.02 -29.94
C GLN A 154 -1.57 -2.75 -28.66
N ARG A 155 -0.91 -2.24 -27.62
CA ARG A 155 -1.51 -1.79 -26.36
C ARG A 155 -1.02 -0.39 -26.01
N SER A 156 -1.87 0.43 -25.41
CA SER A 156 -1.46 1.70 -24.83
C SER A 156 -0.68 1.46 -23.53
N GLU A 157 0.07 2.47 -23.11
CA GLU A 157 0.48 2.55 -21.71
C GLU A 157 -0.75 2.59 -20.79
N PRO A 158 -0.70 1.93 -19.62
CA PRO A 158 -1.80 1.96 -18.67
C PRO A 158 -1.84 3.30 -17.91
N VAL A 159 -3.01 3.91 -17.86
CA VAL A 159 -3.27 5.08 -17.03
C VAL A 159 -3.87 4.63 -15.70
N LEU A 160 -3.27 5.09 -14.60
CA LEU A 160 -3.75 4.83 -13.25
C LEU A 160 -4.65 5.96 -12.78
N PHE A 161 -5.76 5.63 -12.12
CA PHE A 161 -6.65 6.59 -11.50
C PHE A 161 -7.31 6.00 -10.25
N THR A 162 -7.79 6.86 -9.36
CA THR A 162 -8.40 6.45 -8.09
C THR A 162 -9.82 6.98 -8.00
N VAL A 163 -10.75 6.12 -7.60
CA VAL A 163 -12.15 6.47 -7.35
C VAL A 163 -12.42 6.43 -5.85
N GLN A 164 -12.91 7.54 -5.30
CA GLN A 164 -13.27 7.65 -3.88
C GLN A 164 -14.79 7.76 -3.72
N ARG A 165 -15.33 7.14 -2.67
CA ARG A 165 -16.74 7.27 -2.28
C ARG A 165 -16.86 7.68 -0.83
N VAL A 166 -17.73 8.64 -0.53
CA VAL A 166 -18.11 8.93 0.86
C VAL A 166 -19.10 7.91 1.36
N ASN A 167 -18.88 7.45 2.59
CA ASN A 167 -19.88 6.70 3.31
C ASN A 167 -20.91 7.67 3.92
N THR A 168 -22.10 7.71 3.34
CA THR A 168 -23.23 8.53 3.82
C THR A 168 -24.09 7.82 4.87
N SER A 169 -23.80 6.56 5.21
CA SER A 169 -24.58 5.77 6.20
C SER A 169 -24.21 6.05 7.66
N SER A 170 -23.26 6.95 7.91
CA SER A 170 -22.80 7.33 9.24
C SER A 170 -23.96 7.89 10.09
N PRO A 171 -24.26 7.32 11.28
CA PRO A 171 -25.32 7.83 12.16
C PRO A 171 -25.18 9.31 12.53
N ALA A 172 -23.95 9.84 12.51
CA ALA A 172 -23.63 11.25 12.76
C ALA A 172 -24.14 12.21 11.66
N LEU A 173 -24.47 11.72 10.47
CA LEU A 173 -25.00 12.52 9.35
C LEU A 173 -26.53 12.42 9.22
N ARG A 174 -27.21 11.66 10.10
CA ARG A 174 -28.67 11.59 10.10
C ARG A 174 -29.23 12.93 10.56
N PRO A 175 -30.21 13.52 9.85
CA PRO A 175 -30.86 14.74 10.32
C PRO A 175 -31.48 14.50 11.71
N PRO A 176 -31.45 15.50 12.61
CA PRO A 176 -32.02 15.37 13.94
C PRO A 176 -33.53 15.10 13.84
N PRO A 177 -34.11 14.32 14.78
CA PRO A 177 -35.54 14.04 14.77
C PRO A 177 -36.34 15.35 14.81
N PRO A 178 -37.50 15.41 14.12
CA PRO A 178 -38.34 16.60 14.14
C PRO A 178 -38.74 16.95 15.58
N LYS A 179 -38.65 18.23 15.94
CA LYS A 179 -39.10 18.70 17.26
C LYS A 179 -40.60 18.44 17.41
N PRO A 180 -41.08 17.89 18.54
CA PRO A 180 -42.50 17.68 18.76
C PRO A 180 -43.25 19.01 18.66
N ARG A 181 -44.32 19.03 17.86
CA ARG A 181 -45.21 20.19 17.73
C ARG A 181 -46.04 20.29 19.01
N PRO A 182 -46.14 21.47 19.66
CA PRO A 182 -47.05 21.64 20.79
C PRO A 182 -48.48 21.30 20.37
N ALA A 183 -49.17 20.50 21.18
CA ALA A 183 -50.58 20.22 20.99
C ALA A 183 -51.41 21.50 21.18
N PRO A 184 -52.52 21.66 20.43
CA PRO A 184 -53.38 22.85 20.49
C PRO A 184 -54.06 23.02 21.85
#